data_AF-A0ABD3NVW6-F1
#
_entry.id   AF-A0ABD3NVW6-F1
#
_cell.length_a   1.000
_cell.length_b   1.000
_cell.length_c   1.000
_cell.angle_alpha   90.00
_cell.angle_beta   90.00
_cell.angle_gamma   90.00
#
_symmetry.space_group_name_H-M   'P 1'
#
loop_
_entity.id
_entity.type
_entity.pdbx_description
1 polymer ?
#
loop_
_entity_poly.entity_id
_entity_poly.type
_entity_poly.pdbx_seq_one_letter_code
_entity_poly.pdbx_strand_id
1 'polypeptide(L)'
;MRNPLAAGAATGVLVFFVCFYTKLLNPTSLPAEPANQVARSINAEDTGNNRMHANANAHISWQCLSESDLRDSINSTENVIVVMPAKAAGTSLKTFAKSCNPNTTENLQTLLSKNDAFNLLTKSWDMPGVYASHFWVPTALSQLLRSISRHTLVVYIHREETSRFTSAALHVLTQWCAHGPPKAQKNFFDKVENNNHKCHVREKKLVEILKDRPQEMQMGTIELLTCETYSSIEEYAPNMLFVDYKRANVLQNLLAERYCPKMTNHSHHIGKGAEKVFVQLQNGGTEVSLSEWLEKKSSYLEWTLGLNDKASCLVQTRTMEDNLSTCDGSFIHAQAVLNY
;
A
#
# COMPACT_ATOMS: atom_id res chain seq x y z
N MET A 1 -51.78 -55.51 -17.80
CA MET A 1 -50.82 -56.36 -18.57
C MET A 1 -49.75 -55.42 -19.12
N ARG A 2 -48.59 -55.37 -18.45
CA ARG A 2 -47.25 -55.75 -18.96
C ARG A 2 -46.68 -54.85 -20.09
N ASN A 3 -45.74 -53.99 -19.66
CA ASN A 3 -44.48 -53.52 -20.29
C ASN A 3 -43.81 -54.51 -21.29
N PRO A 4 -42.75 -54.16 -22.07
CA PRO A 4 -41.74 -53.09 -21.82
C PRO A 4 -41.11 -52.30 -23.01
N LEU A 5 -40.45 -51.19 -22.63
CA LEU A 5 -39.11 -50.66 -22.97
C LEU A 5 -38.35 -51.13 -24.23
N ALA A 6 -37.77 -50.16 -24.94
CA ALA A 6 -36.40 -50.25 -25.47
C ALA A 6 -35.72 -48.87 -25.43
N ALA A 7 -34.54 -48.84 -24.81
CA ALA A 7 -33.63 -47.71 -24.67
C ALA A 7 -32.65 -47.65 -25.85
N GLY A 8 -32.27 -46.44 -26.27
CA GLY A 8 -31.17 -46.20 -27.22
C GLY A 8 -30.22 -45.15 -26.66
N ALA A 9 -29.05 -45.59 -26.21
CA ALA A 9 -27.95 -44.75 -25.79
C ALA A 9 -27.10 -44.36 -27.01
N ALA A 10 -26.85 -43.06 -27.19
CA ALA A 10 -25.91 -42.55 -28.18
C ALA A 10 -24.75 -41.85 -27.45
N THR A 11 -23.60 -42.51 -27.46
CA THR A 11 -22.30 -42.03 -27.01
C THR A 11 -21.70 -41.10 -28.07
N GLY A 12 -21.69 -39.79 -27.77
CA GLY A 12 -21.01 -38.78 -28.59
C GLY A 12 -19.61 -38.49 -28.05
N VAL A 13 -18.60 -38.92 -28.80
CA VAL A 13 -17.18 -38.61 -28.59
C VAL A 13 -16.94 -37.11 -28.80
N LEU A 14 -16.48 -36.40 -27.77
CA LEU A 14 -16.03 -35.02 -27.87
C LEU A 14 -14.54 -35.01 -28.24
N VAL A 15 -14.24 -34.63 -29.48
CA VAL A 15 -12.88 -34.43 -29.98
C VAL A 15 -12.37 -33.07 -29.51
N PHE A 16 -11.27 -33.07 -28.75
CA PHE A 16 -10.54 -31.86 -28.35
C PHE A 16 -9.86 -31.23 -29.57
N PHE A 17 -10.27 -30.02 -29.94
CA PHE A 17 -9.48 -29.16 -30.84
C PHE A 17 -8.42 -28.41 -30.02
N VAL A 18 -7.17 -28.85 -30.14
CA VAL A 18 -5.99 -28.10 -29.72
C VAL A 18 -5.70 -27.05 -30.79
N CYS A 19 -5.91 -25.77 -30.48
CA CYS A 19 -5.46 -24.66 -31.33
C CYS A 19 -3.96 -24.42 -31.11
N PHE A 20 -3.15 -24.85 -32.09
CA PHE A 20 -1.80 -24.34 -32.30
C PHE A 20 -1.88 -22.98 -33.00
N TYR A 21 -1.42 -21.91 -32.35
CA TYR A 21 -1.11 -20.64 -33.03
C TYR A 21 0.37 -20.64 -33.43
N THR A 22 0.63 -20.99 -34.68
CA THR A 22 1.87 -20.67 -35.39
C THR A 22 1.74 -19.27 -35.98
N LYS A 23 2.61 -18.35 -35.56
CA LYS A 23 2.87 -17.08 -36.27
C LYS A 23 4.30 -17.11 -36.79
N LEU A 24 4.43 -17.22 -38.12
CA LEU A 24 5.65 -17.03 -38.89
C LEU A 24 5.43 -15.85 -39.85
N LEU A 25 6.38 -14.89 -39.79
CA LEU A 25 6.89 -14.01 -40.86
C LEU A 25 5.92 -12.94 -41.41
N ASN A 26 6.29 -11.67 -41.61
CA ASN A 26 7.50 -11.17 -42.27
C ASN A 26 7.81 -9.70 -41.88
N PRO A 27 9.07 -9.24 -41.98
CA PRO A 27 9.50 -7.86 -41.75
C PRO A 27 9.63 -7.08 -43.07
N THR A 28 9.23 -5.81 -43.09
CA THR A 28 9.56 -4.90 -44.21
C THR A 28 9.93 -3.50 -43.71
N SER A 29 11.20 -3.18 -43.95
CA SER A 29 11.77 -1.91 -44.40
C SER A 29 11.57 -0.63 -43.57
N LEU A 30 12.66 -0.26 -42.89
CA LEU A 30 13.07 1.11 -42.57
C LEU A 30 13.61 1.83 -43.83
N PRO A 31 13.46 3.16 -43.95
CA PRO A 31 14.43 4.00 -44.64
C PRO A 31 15.40 4.63 -43.63
N ALA A 32 16.66 4.70 -44.07
CA ALA A 32 17.80 5.27 -43.37
C ALA A 32 17.74 6.80 -43.29
N GLU A 33 18.13 7.36 -42.14
CA GLU A 33 18.55 8.76 -42.00
C GLU A 33 20.03 8.81 -41.60
N PRO A 34 20.78 9.85 -42.06
CA PRO A 34 22.23 9.87 -42.01
C PRO A 34 22.77 10.29 -40.63
N ALA A 35 23.78 9.54 -40.19
CA ALA A 35 24.58 9.82 -39.01
C ALA A 35 25.38 11.11 -39.19
N ASN A 36 25.11 12.11 -38.34
CA ASN A 36 26.02 13.22 -38.12
C ASN A 36 26.82 12.95 -36.84
N GLN A 37 28.13 12.74 -37.03
CA GLN A 37 29.09 12.43 -35.99
C GLN A 37 29.32 13.64 -35.08
N VAL A 38 28.96 13.52 -33.81
CA VAL A 38 29.59 14.28 -32.74
C VAL A 38 30.15 13.28 -31.74
N ALA A 39 31.44 13.01 -31.90
CA ALA A 39 32.23 12.29 -30.92
C ALA A 39 32.27 13.10 -29.61
N ARG A 40 31.58 12.61 -28.57
CA ARG A 40 31.92 12.90 -27.19
C ARG A 40 32.28 11.58 -26.52
N SER A 41 33.58 11.45 -26.28
CA SER A 41 34.19 10.45 -25.41
C SER A 41 33.57 10.55 -24.01
N ILE A 42 32.72 9.60 -23.66
CA ILE A 42 32.39 9.29 -22.27
C ILE A 42 33.35 8.16 -21.89
N ASN A 43 34.38 8.50 -21.13
CA ASN A 43 35.24 7.52 -20.49
C ASN A 43 34.37 6.78 -19.46
N ALA A 44 34.08 5.53 -19.78
CA ALA A 44 33.64 4.53 -18.82
C ALA A 44 34.87 4.11 -18.01
N GLU A 45 35.11 4.77 -16.88
CA GLU A 45 35.82 4.18 -15.75
C GLU A 45 34.76 3.57 -14.83
N ASP A 46 34.23 2.44 -15.28
CA ASP A 46 33.50 1.49 -14.45
C ASP A 46 34.55 0.63 -13.72
N THR A 47 35.24 1.26 -12.77
CA THR A 47 36.17 0.56 -11.88
C THR A 47 35.53 0.44 -10.50
N GLY A 48 34.83 -0.67 -10.32
CA GLY A 48 35.01 -1.51 -9.14
C GLY A 48 34.78 -0.83 -7.79
N ASN A 49 33.56 -0.36 -7.53
CA ASN A 49 33.11 -0.16 -6.16
C ASN A 49 32.48 -1.46 -5.64
N ASN A 50 33.31 -2.51 -5.55
CA ASN A 50 33.07 -3.61 -4.61
C ASN A 50 33.22 -3.03 -3.20
N ARG A 51 32.22 -2.26 -2.75
CA ARG A 51 32.01 -2.07 -1.32
C ARG A 51 31.87 -3.47 -0.76
N MET A 52 32.86 -3.86 0.03
CA MET A 52 32.78 -5.02 0.91
C MET A 52 31.50 -4.86 1.71
N HIS A 53 30.41 -5.47 1.25
CA HIS A 53 29.32 -5.86 2.11
C HIS A 53 29.95 -6.86 3.07
N ALA A 54 30.45 -6.35 4.20
CA ALA A 54 30.66 -7.18 5.35
C ALA A 54 29.30 -7.83 5.62
N ASN A 55 29.18 -9.10 5.26
CA ASN A 55 28.09 -10.00 5.65
C ASN A 55 28.16 -10.20 7.17
N ALA A 56 28.05 -9.12 7.93
CA ALA A 56 27.52 -9.23 9.28
C ALA A 56 26.07 -9.65 9.06
N ASN A 57 25.71 -10.85 9.53
CA ASN A 57 24.33 -11.32 9.60
C ASN A 57 23.58 -10.46 10.63
N ALA A 58 23.40 -9.18 10.32
CA ALA A 58 22.52 -8.30 11.05
C ALA A 58 21.10 -8.81 10.82
N HIS A 59 20.32 -8.87 11.90
CA HIS A 59 18.90 -9.19 11.82
C HIS A 59 18.13 -8.12 12.58
N ILE A 60 16.89 -7.88 12.14
CA ILE A 60 15.98 -6.98 12.86
C ILE A 60 15.44 -7.69 14.10
N SER A 61 15.69 -7.11 15.26
CA SER A 61 14.97 -7.39 16.49
C SER A 61 13.81 -6.41 16.65
N TRP A 62 12.66 -6.93 17.04
CA TRP A 62 11.45 -6.13 17.29
C TRP A 62 11.29 -5.92 18.79
N GLN A 63 11.43 -4.69 19.25
CA GLN A 63 11.19 -4.35 20.66
C GLN A 63 9.80 -3.73 20.83
N CYS A 64 8.95 -4.33 21.67
CA CYS A 64 7.70 -3.69 22.08
C CYS A 64 7.96 -2.37 22.80
N LEU A 65 7.18 -1.34 22.45
CA LEU A 65 7.22 -0.04 23.11
C LEU A 65 5.91 0.24 23.83
N SER A 66 6.00 0.81 25.03
CA SER A 66 4.87 1.46 25.68
C SER A 66 4.59 2.83 25.03
N GLU A 67 3.46 3.44 25.37
CA GLU A 67 3.18 4.82 24.96
C GLU A 67 4.24 5.81 25.50
N SER A 68 4.78 5.55 26.69
CA SER A 68 5.86 6.37 27.27
C SER A 68 7.14 6.25 26.45
N ASP A 69 7.53 5.04 26.04
CA ASP A 69 8.74 4.84 25.24
C ASP A 69 8.62 5.51 23.86
N LEU A 70 7.41 5.45 23.26
CA LEU A 70 7.11 6.16 22.02
C LEU A 70 7.21 7.69 22.21
N ARG A 71 6.67 8.21 23.30
CA ARG A 71 6.75 9.63 23.67
C ARG A 71 8.20 10.08 23.84
N ASP A 72 9.03 9.29 24.51
CA ASP A 72 10.44 9.59 24.73
C ASP A 72 11.23 9.57 23.41
N SER A 73 10.92 8.61 22.52
CA SER A 73 11.47 8.55 21.16
C SER A 73 11.09 9.80 20.35
N ILE A 74 9.85 10.26 20.45
CA ILE A 74 9.39 11.49 19.78
C ILE A 74 10.12 12.72 20.36
N ASN A 75 10.24 12.82 21.68
CA ASN A 75 10.85 13.97 22.35
C ASN A 75 12.36 14.10 22.12
N SER A 76 13.04 12.99 21.84
CA SER A 76 14.48 12.94 21.58
C SER A 76 14.87 13.25 20.13
N THR A 77 13.90 13.50 19.25
CA THR A 77 14.14 13.81 17.83
C THR A 77 13.86 15.26 17.48
N GLU A 78 14.48 15.73 16.39
CA GLU A 78 14.25 17.07 15.84
C GLU A 78 13.03 17.09 14.93
N ASN A 79 12.82 16.00 14.19
CA ASN A 79 11.72 15.87 13.24
C ASN A 79 11.24 14.42 13.13
N VAL A 80 9.96 14.27 12.82
CA VAL A 80 9.32 12.97 12.61
C VAL A 80 8.79 12.87 11.18
N ILE A 81 9.11 11.77 10.50
CA ILE A 81 8.57 11.44 9.19
C ILE A 81 7.65 10.24 9.32
N VAL A 82 6.34 10.48 9.18
CA VAL A 82 5.32 9.43 9.16
C VAL A 82 5.14 8.93 7.73
N VAL A 83 5.44 7.66 7.50
CA VAL A 83 5.24 6.98 6.21
C VAL A 83 4.13 5.95 6.36
N MET A 84 3.29 5.82 5.33
CA MET A 84 2.19 4.85 5.37
C MET A 84 1.77 4.38 3.97
N PRO A 85 1.31 3.12 3.84
CA PRO A 85 0.64 2.66 2.64
C PRO A 85 -0.75 3.28 2.48
N ALA A 86 -1.43 2.96 1.39
CA ALA A 86 -2.83 3.34 1.22
C ALA A 86 -3.70 2.69 2.32
N LYS A 87 -4.76 3.42 2.73
CA LYS A 87 -5.73 2.98 3.76
C LYS A 87 -5.16 2.66 5.16
N ALA A 88 -3.95 3.08 5.48
CA ALA A 88 -3.38 3.03 6.84
C ALA A 88 -3.42 4.43 7.51
N ALA A 89 -4.63 4.98 7.67
CA ALA A 89 -4.88 6.31 8.28
C ALA A 89 -4.23 7.53 7.59
N GLY A 90 -3.64 7.38 6.39
CA GLY A 90 -2.80 8.42 5.82
C GLY A 90 -3.47 9.76 5.49
N THR A 91 -4.76 9.80 5.12
CA THR A 91 -5.46 11.10 4.95
C THR A 91 -5.51 11.90 6.25
N SER A 92 -5.78 11.23 7.38
CA SER A 92 -5.85 11.89 8.69
C SER A 92 -4.46 12.39 9.11
N LEU A 93 -3.44 11.55 9.00
CA LEU A 93 -2.05 11.90 9.34
C LEU A 93 -1.48 13.02 8.46
N LYS A 94 -1.77 13.01 7.16
CA LYS A 94 -1.39 14.11 6.24
C LYS A 94 -2.08 15.42 6.58
N THR A 95 -3.37 15.36 6.89
CA THR A 95 -4.14 16.56 7.29
C THR A 95 -3.60 17.13 8.59
N PHE A 96 -3.29 16.26 9.56
CA PHE A 96 -2.63 16.62 10.79
C PHE A 96 -1.26 17.28 10.54
N ALA A 97 -0.36 16.62 9.82
CA ALA A 97 0.98 17.16 9.55
C ALA A 97 0.94 18.50 8.80
N LYS A 98 0.03 18.65 7.83
CA LYS A 98 -0.20 19.92 7.12
C LYS A 98 -0.73 21.02 8.04
N SER A 99 -1.61 20.67 8.99
CA SER A 99 -2.14 21.65 9.96
C SER A 99 -1.08 22.04 10.99
N CYS A 100 -0.22 21.09 11.37
CA CYS A 100 0.93 21.29 12.24
C CYS A 100 1.98 22.18 11.57
N ASN A 101 2.18 22.02 10.25
CA ASN A 101 3.16 22.74 9.43
C ASN A 101 2.51 23.30 8.14
N PRO A 102 1.78 24.43 8.20
CA PRO A 102 1.00 24.96 7.06
C PRO A 102 1.80 25.24 5.78
N ASN A 103 3.10 25.52 5.93
CA ASN A 103 4.01 25.79 4.80
C ASN A 103 4.48 24.51 4.09
N THR A 104 4.13 23.33 4.61
CA THR A 104 4.44 22.04 3.97
C THR A 104 3.27 21.62 3.07
N THR A 105 3.48 21.67 1.76
CA THR A 105 2.47 21.26 0.76
C THR A 105 2.88 20.03 -0.03
N GLU A 106 4.09 19.52 0.18
CA GLU A 106 4.70 18.57 -0.74
C GLU A 106 4.59 17.12 -0.26
N ASN A 107 4.33 16.24 -1.22
CA ASN A 107 4.37 14.80 -1.02
C ASN A 107 5.83 14.36 -0.96
N LEU A 108 6.29 13.87 0.20
CA LEU A 108 7.69 13.51 0.44
C LEU A 108 8.22 12.50 -0.59
N GLN A 109 7.41 11.53 -1.01
CA GLN A 109 7.84 10.58 -2.03
C GLN A 109 8.13 11.27 -3.37
N THR A 110 7.34 12.29 -3.72
CA THR A 110 7.58 13.09 -4.95
C THR A 110 8.85 13.93 -4.83
N LEU A 111 9.19 14.38 -3.63
CA LEU A 111 10.42 15.15 -3.39
C LEU A 111 11.66 14.28 -3.55
N LEU A 112 11.62 13.05 -3.03
CA LEU A 112 12.71 12.08 -3.18
C LEU A 112 12.94 11.69 -4.64
N SER A 113 11.90 11.70 -5.48
CA SER A 113 12.00 11.28 -6.88
C SER A 113 12.41 12.38 -7.86
N LYS A 114 12.23 13.66 -7.53
CA LYS A 114 12.42 14.78 -8.47
C LYS A 114 13.72 15.58 -8.30
N ASN A 115 14.61 15.18 -7.39
CA ASN A 115 15.71 16.05 -6.92
C ASN A 115 15.23 17.42 -6.39
N ASP A 116 13.94 17.56 -6.07
CA ASP A 116 13.31 18.79 -5.58
C ASP A 116 13.58 19.03 -4.08
N ALA A 117 14.46 18.24 -3.45
CA ALA A 117 14.88 18.42 -2.06
C ALA A 117 15.41 19.84 -1.79
N PHE A 118 15.95 20.51 -2.81
CA PHE A 118 16.39 21.90 -2.71
C PHE A 118 15.23 22.87 -2.41
N ASN A 119 14.03 22.60 -2.92
CA ASN A 119 12.86 23.44 -2.65
C ASN A 119 12.47 23.40 -1.17
N LEU A 120 12.63 22.26 -0.48
CA LEU A 120 12.44 22.19 0.97
C LEU A 120 13.45 23.06 1.72
N LEU A 121 14.73 23.01 1.34
CA LEU A 121 15.81 23.77 1.98
C LEU A 121 15.66 25.29 1.81
N THR A 122 15.00 25.73 0.74
CA THR A 122 14.83 27.17 0.44
C THR A 122 13.54 27.77 1.00
N LYS A 123 12.52 26.96 1.34
CA LYS A 123 11.20 27.45 1.75
C LYS A 123 11.11 27.85 3.22
N SER A 124 11.95 27.29 4.08
CA SER A 124 11.94 27.56 5.51
C SER A 124 13.35 27.46 6.07
N TRP A 125 13.67 28.32 7.04
CA TRP A 125 14.90 28.22 7.81
C TRP A 125 14.85 26.99 8.74
N ASP A 126 13.71 26.77 9.39
CA ASP A 126 13.50 25.64 10.28
C ASP A 126 12.90 24.46 9.50
N MET A 127 13.43 23.26 9.74
CA MET A 127 12.84 22.02 9.24
C MET A 127 11.48 21.78 9.92
N PRO A 128 10.43 21.41 9.16
CA PRO A 128 9.15 21.04 9.73
C PRO A 128 9.28 19.87 10.71
N GLY A 129 8.72 20.04 11.92
CA GLY A 129 8.83 19.03 12.97
C GLY A 129 8.09 17.73 12.65
N VAL A 130 7.07 17.76 11.79
CA VAL A 130 6.29 16.58 11.40
C VAL A 130 5.98 16.58 9.91
N TYR A 131 6.36 15.50 9.24
CA TYR A 131 5.95 15.16 7.89
C TYR A 131 5.08 13.92 7.90
N ALA A 132 4.12 13.85 6.97
CA ALA A 132 3.37 12.63 6.72
C ALA A 132 3.18 12.44 5.22
N SER A 133 3.48 11.25 4.70
CA SER A 133 3.31 10.95 3.28
C SER A 133 2.89 9.51 3.02
N HIS A 134 2.07 9.35 1.98
CA HIS A 134 1.86 8.02 1.42
C HIS A 134 3.12 7.62 0.68
N PHE A 135 3.53 6.36 0.87
CA PHE A 135 4.52 5.72 0.04
C PHE A 135 3.83 4.66 -0.82
N TRP A 136 4.25 4.52 -2.07
CA TRP A 136 3.81 3.46 -3.00
C TRP A 136 4.97 2.88 -3.82
N VAL A 137 6.19 3.40 -3.64
CA VAL A 137 7.39 2.90 -4.32
C VAL A 137 8.41 2.45 -3.28
N PRO A 138 8.79 1.16 -3.24
CA PRO A 138 9.67 0.61 -2.20
C PRO A 138 11.08 1.19 -2.25
N THR A 139 11.58 1.43 -3.46
CA THR A 139 12.90 2.05 -3.68
C THR A 139 12.95 3.47 -3.12
N ALA A 140 11.83 4.21 -3.15
CA ALA A 140 11.76 5.55 -2.54
C ALA A 140 11.79 5.48 -1.01
N LEU A 141 11.14 4.47 -0.40
CA LEU A 141 11.24 4.24 1.04
C LEU A 141 12.66 3.83 1.44
N SER A 142 13.26 2.90 0.70
CA SER A 142 14.65 2.49 0.90
C SER A 142 15.61 3.69 0.78
N GLN A 143 15.45 4.53 -0.24
CA GLN A 143 16.22 5.76 -0.41
C GLN A 143 16.04 6.72 0.76
N LEU A 144 14.82 6.88 1.27
CA LEU A 144 14.57 7.67 2.48
C LEU A 144 15.39 7.14 3.65
N LEU A 145 15.26 5.84 3.97
CA LEU A 145 15.95 5.21 5.11
C LEU A 145 17.48 5.34 5.03
N ARG A 146 18.05 5.32 3.82
CA ARG A 146 19.48 5.54 3.57
C ARG A 146 19.93 6.99 3.78
N SER A 147 19.00 7.94 3.69
CA SER A 147 19.31 9.38 3.60
C SER A 147 18.90 10.18 4.84
N ILE A 148 18.15 9.58 5.78
CA ILE A 148 17.71 10.28 6.99
C ILE A 148 18.87 10.55 7.96
N SER A 149 18.74 11.64 8.73
CA SER A 149 19.61 11.93 9.87
C SER A 149 19.30 11.02 11.06
N ARG A 150 20.28 10.81 11.94
CA ARG A 150 20.08 10.13 13.24
C ARG A 150 19.11 10.87 14.17
N HIS A 151 18.90 12.17 13.94
CA HIS A 151 17.96 13.01 14.68
C HIS A 151 16.53 12.97 14.12
N THR A 152 16.30 12.21 13.06
CA THR A 152 14.97 12.01 12.46
C THR A 152 14.39 10.68 12.90
N LEU A 153 13.16 10.72 13.44
CA LEU A 153 12.36 9.52 13.69
C LEU A 153 11.53 9.19 12.45
N VAL A 154 11.63 7.97 11.94
CA VAL A 154 10.70 7.46 10.93
C VAL A 154 9.63 6.63 11.62
N VAL A 155 8.36 6.94 11.36
CA VAL A 155 7.23 6.16 11.88
C VAL A 155 6.49 5.53 10.70
N TYR A 156 6.56 4.21 10.58
CA TYR A 156 5.80 3.46 9.60
C TYR A 156 4.44 3.06 10.20
N ILE A 157 3.35 3.57 9.62
CA ILE A 157 2.01 3.16 10.00
C ILE A 157 1.66 1.89 9.24
N HIS A 158 1.52 0.81 10.00
CA HIS A 158 1.24 -0.50 9.46
C HIS A 158 -0.26 -0.80 9.50
N ARG A 159 -0.74 -1.45 8.43
CA ARG A 159 -2.04 -2.10 8.38
C ARG A 159 -1.90 -3.43 7.64
N GLU A 160 -2.34 -4.50 8.29
CA GLU A 160 -2.36 -5.85 7.72
C GLU A 160 -3.12 -5.86 6.39
N GLU A 161 -2.62 -6.59 5.40
CA GLU A 161 -3.03 -6.45 4.00
C GLU A 161 -4.51 -6.81 3.77
N THR A 162 -5.03 -7.85 4.43
CA THR A 162 -6.44 -8.24 4.34
C THR A 162 -7.36 -7.15 4.86
N SER A 163 -7.03 -6.58 6.03
CA SER A 163 -7.75 -5.44 6.62
C SER A 163 -7.67 -4.21 5.73
N ARG A 164 -6.48 -3.91 5.19
CA ARG A 164 -6.25 -2.79 4.28
C ARG A 164 -7.08 -2.92 3.01
N PHE A 165 -7.04 -4.09 2.38
CA PHE A 165 -7.79 -4.44 1.18
C PHE A 165 -9.30 -4.30 1.41
N THR A 166 -9.81 -4.85 2.53
CA THR A 166 -11.23 -4.74 2.91
C THR A 166 -11.66 -3.27 3.00
N SER A 167 -10.84 -2.43 3.62
CA SER A 167 -11.10 -0.99 3.68
C SER A 167 -11.00 -0.29 2.34
N ALA A 168 -10.10 -0.72 1.47
CA ALA A 168 -9.97 -0.20 0.11
C ALA A 168 -11.23 -0.53 -0.72
N ALA A 169 -11.70 -1.78 -0.66
CA ALA A 169 -12.91 -2.23 -1.33
C ALA A 169 -14.14 -1.43 -0.86
N LEU A 170 -14.33 -1.31 0.46
CA LEU A 170 -15.40 -0.50 1.04
C LEU A 170 -15.35 0.95 0.55
N HIS A 171 -14.15 1.55 0.53
CA HIS A 171 -13.96 2.92 0.09
C HIS A 171 -14.30 3.12 -1.39
N VAL A 172 -13.74 2.27 -2.26
CA VAL A 172 -13.95 2.31 -3.71
C VAL A 172 -15.43 2.18 -4.04
N LEU A 173 -16.12 1.23 -3.39
CA LEU A 173 -17.52 0.93 -3.69
C LEU A 173 -18.46 1.99 -3.09
N THR A 174 -18.17 2.50 -1.90
CA THR A 174 -18.94 3.61 -1.32
C THR A 174 -18.82 4.86 -2.18
N GLN A 175 -17.60 5.21 -2.64
CA GLN A 175 -17.42 6.36 -3.54
C GLN A 175 -18.13 6.15 -4.88
N TRP A 176 -18.09 4.93 -5.40
CA TRP A 176 -18.78 4.56 -6.62
C TRP A 176 -20.29 4.72 -6.47
N CYS A 177 -20.87 4.28 -5.36
CA CYS A 177 -22.30 4.43 -5.10
C CYS A 177 -22.72 5.90 -5.01
N ALA A 178 -21.92 6.71 -4.31
CA ALA A 178 -22.21 8.13 -4.08
C ALA A 178 -22.02 9.00 -5.32
N HIS A 179 -21.07 8.68 -6.20
CA HIS A 179 -20.65 9.55 -7.30
C HIS A 179 -20.78 8.91 -8.69
N GLY A 180 -21.20 7.65 -8.77
CA GLY A 180 -21.25 6.86 -9.99
C GLY A 180 -19.88 6.34 -10.46
N PRO A 181 -19.86 5.48 -11.50
CA PRO A 181 -18.61 5.05 -12.10
C PRO A 181 -17.84 6.22 -12.74
N PRO A 182 -16.50 6.13 -12.83
CA PRO A 182 -15.74 7.02 -13.69
C PRO A 182 -16.35 7.03 -15.10
N LYS A 183 -16.34 8.20 -15.76
CA LYS A 183 -16.99 8.42 -17.06
C LYS A 183 -16.60 7.39 -18.14
N ALA A 184 -15.44 6.74 -18.03
CA ALA A 184 -14.94 5.74 -18.96
C ALA A 184 -15.60 4.35 -18.86
N GLN A 185 -16.42 4.07 -17.82
CA GLN A 185 -16.97 2.72 -17.59
C GLN A 185 -18.50 2.69 -17.46
N LYS A 186 -19.23 3.62 -18.09
CA LYS A 186 -20.69 3.75 -17.95
C LYS A 186 -21.49 2.47 -18.28
N ASN A 187 -21.00 1.61 -19.16
CA ASN A 187 -21.70 0.39 -19.60
C ASN A 187 -21.36 -0.86 -18.77
N PHE A 188 -20.51 -0.73 -17.76
CA PHE A 188 -19.99 -1.88 -17.03
C PHE A 188 -20.79 -2.22 -15.76
N PHE A 189 -21.69 -1.31 -15.35
CA PHE A 189 -22.33 -1.36 -14.05
C PHE A 189 -23.85 -1.21 -14.14
N ASP A 190 -24.57 -2.19 -13.60
CA ASP A 190 -25.98 -2.04 -13.29
C ASP A 190 -26.09 -1.35 -11.93
N LYS A 191 -26.05 -0.02 -11.88
CA LYS A 191 -26.48 0.70 -10.67
C LYS A 191 -27.99 0.55 -10.59
N VAL A 192 -28.47 -0.39 -9.79
CA VAL A 192 -29.90 -0.46 -9.45
C VAL A 192 -30.16 0.59 -8.38
N GLU A 193 -30.37 1.84 -8.80
CA GLU A 193 -30.86 2.88 -7.89
C GLU A 193 -32.30 2.53 -7.51
N ASN A 194 -32.49 2.03 -6.28
CA ASN A 194 -33.79 2.08 -5.63
C ASN A 194 -33.85 3.33 -4.73
N ASN A 195 -35.03 3.92 -4.61
CA ASN A 195 -35.38 5.17 -3.89
C ASN A 195 -34.91 5.26 -2.41
N ASN A 196 -34.17 4.27 -1.88
CA ASN A 196 -33.80 4.12 -0.48
C ASN A 196 -32.28 4.24 -0.18
N HIS A 197 -31.50 4.95 -1.01
CA HIS A 197 -30.03 5.09 -0.82
C HIS A 197 -29.27 3.75 -0.72
N LYS A 198 -29.85 2.69 -1.30
CA LYS A 198 -29.22 1.38 -1.40
C LYS A 198 -28.55 1.26 -2.75
N CYS A 199 -27.32 0.77 -2.73
CA CYS A 199 -26.53 0.58 -3.92
C CYS A 199 -26.23 -0.91 -4.08
N HIS A 200 -26.62 -1.48 -5.22
CA HIS A 200 -26.47 -2.91 -5.48
C HIS A 200 -25.36 -3.15 -6.50
N VAL A 201 -24.53 -4.16 -6.26
CA VAL A 201 -23.50 -4.62 -7.20
C VAL A 201 -23.61 -6.13 -7.38
N ARG A 202 -23.58 -6.60 -8.63
CA ARG A 202 -23.50 -8.04 -8.90
C ARG A 202 -22.13 -8.56 -8.51
N GLU A 203 -22.07 -9.71 -7.84
CA GLU A 203 -20.83 -10.30 -7.31
C GLU A 203 -19.73 -10.48 -8.37
N LYS A 204 -20.06 -10.88 -9.61
CA LYS A 204 -19.07 -10.99 -10.69
C LYS A 204 -18.42 -9.63 -11.00
N LYS A 205 -19.27 -8.59 -11.10
CA LYS A 205 -18.84 -7.23 -11.41
C LYS A 205 -18.01 -6.64 -10.28
N LEU A 206 -18.38 -6.92 -9.04
CA LEU A 206 -17.60 -6.52 -7.87
C LEU A 206 -16.12 -6.89 -8.00
N VAL A 207 -15.81 -8.14 -8.36
CA VAL A 207 -14.40 -8.58 -8.51
C VAL A 207 -13.69 -7.82 -9.66
N GLU A 208 -14.37 -7.61 -10.78
CA GLU A 208 -13.82 -6.84 -11.91
C GLU A 208 -13.51 -5.38 -11.49
N ILE A 209 -14.40 -4.75 -10.72
CA ILE A 209 -14.24 -3.38 -10.21
C ILE A 209 -13.01 -3.25 -9.31
N LEU A 210 -12.80 -4.22 -8.42
CA LEU A 210 -11.65 -4.20 -7.53
C LEU A 210 -10.35 -4.38 -8.33
N LYS A 211 -10.34 -5.22 -9.37
CA LYS A 211 -9.17 -5.38 -10.27
C LYS A 211 -8.83 -4.11 -11.04
N ASP A 212 -9.84 -3.35 -11.46
CA ASP A 212 -9.66 -2.11 -12.23
C ASP A 212 -9.14 -0.92 -11.42
N ARG A 213 -8.93 -1.08 -10.10
CA ARG A 213 -8.46 -0.01 -9.20
C ARG A 213 -7.11 -0.34 -8.56
N PRO A 214 -6.04 -0.57 -9.34
CA PRO A 214 -4.75 -1.01 -8.81
C PRO A 214 -4.15 -0.02 -7.80
N GLN A 215 -4.37 1.29 -7.98
CA GLN A 215 -3.85 2.30 -7.05
C GLN A 215 -4.41 2.19 -5.63
N GLU A 216 -5.66 1.75 -5.49
CA GLU A 216 -6.31 1.59 -4.19
C GLU A 216 -6.20 0.16 -3.69
N MET A 217 -6.21 -0.81 -4.60
CA MET A 217 -6.31 -2.23 -4.27
C MET A 217 -4.97 -2.94 -4.23
N GLN A 218 -3.97 -2.55 -5.01
CA GLN A 218 -2.67 -3.24 -5.11
C GLN A 218 -1.53 -2.51 -4.39
N MET A 219 -1.60 -1.18 -4.22
CA MET A 219 -0.58 -0.39 -3.50
C MET A 219 -0.68 -0.56 -1.98
N GLY A 220 -0.42 -1.79 -1.53
CA GLY A 220 -0.57 -2.27 -0.17
C GLY A 220 0.72 -2.23 0.65
N THR A 221 0.64 -2.79 1.85
CA THR A 221 1.77 -2.85 2.80
C THR A 221 2.90 -3.73 2.25
N ILE A 222 2.53 -4.85 1.63
CA ILE A 222 3.44 -5.88 1.15
C ILE A 222 4.29 -5.37 -0.03
N GLU A 223 3.73 -4.46 -0.84
CA GLU A 223 4.52 -3.84 -1.89
C GLU A 223 5.60 -2.94 -1.29
N LEU A 224 5.35 -2.23 -0.18
CA LEU A 224 6.34 -1.33 0.44
C LEU A 224 7.42 -2.04 1.27
N LEU A 225 7.05 -3.06 2.03
CA LEU A 225 7.96 -3.81 2.92
C LEU A 225 8.63 -4.97 2.18
N THR A 226 9.41 -4.63 1.15
CA THR A 226 10.21 -5.58 0.37
C THR A 226 11.46 -6.02 1.12
N CYS A 227 12.14 -7.05 0.62
CA CYS A 227 13.46 -7.39 1.14
C CYS A 227 14.45 -6.24 1.04
N GLU A 228 14.42 -5.43 -0.02
CA GLU A 228 15.29 -4.24 -0.12
C GLU A 228 15.01 -3.24 1.01
N THR A 229 13.74 -3.06 1.35
CA THR A 229 13.32 -2.19 2.46
C THR A 229 13.86 -2.73 3.78
N TYR A 230 13.69 -4.04 4.05
CA TYR A 230 14.22 -4.67 5.26
C TYR A 230 15.74 -4.61 5.34
N SER A 231 16.45 -4.90 4.24
CA SER A 231 17.90 -4.76 4.20
C SER A 231 18.34 -3.31 4.45
N SER A 232 17.57 -2.32 3.98
CA SER A 232 17.84 -0.91 4.28
C SER A 232 17.60 -0.57 5.76
N ILE A 233 16.66 -1.24 6.44
CA ILE A 233 16.47 -1.11 7.89
C ILE A 233 17.67 -1.73 8.63
N GLU A 234 18.11 -2.91 8.23
CA GLU A 234 19.23 -3.63 8.86
C GLU A 234 20.57 -2.90 8.68
N GLU A 235 20.87 -2.46 7.45
CA GLU A 235 22.17 -1.86 7.10
C GLU A 235 22.34 -0.46 7.67
N TYR A 236 21.27 0.35 7.66
CA TYR A 236 21.35 1.77 8.05
C TYR A 236 20.86 2.02 9.47
N ALA A 237 20.28 1.01 10.13
CA ALA A 237 19.73 1.08 11.49
C ALA A 237 18.97 2.41 11.75
N PRO A 238 17.98 2.75 10.91
CA PRO A 238 17.25 4.01 11.05
C PRO A 238 16.53 4.02 12.40
N ASN A 239 16.39 5.20 13.00
CA ASN A 239 15.49 5.37 14.14
C ASN A 239 14.05 5.21 13.64
N MET A 240 13.56 3.97 13.61
CA MET A 240 12.34 3.59 12.90
C MET A 240 11.39 2.78 13.78
N LEU A 241 10.17 3.28 13.89
CA LEU A 241 9.10 2.66 14.65
C LEU A 241 7.98 2.18 13.72
N PHE A 242 7.36 1.08 14.08
CA PHE A 242 6.14 0.58 13.44
C PHE A 242 4.97 0.76 14.40
N VAL A 243 3.86 1.26 13.87
CA VAL A 243 2.66 1.61 14.64
C VAL A 243 1.43 1.04 13.94
N ASP A 244 0.57 0.33 14.67
CA ASP A 244 -0.72 -0.12 14.11
C ASP A 244 -1.57 1.11 13.76
N TYR A 245 -2.15 1.13 12.56
CA TYR A 245 -3.02 2.22 12.09
C TYR A 245 -4.17 2.57 13.04
N LYS A 246 -4.64 1.63 13.87
CA LYS A 246 -5.65 1.86 14.91
C LYS A 246 -5.18 2.83 15.99
N ARG A 247 -3.86 2.96 16.18
CA ARG A 247 -3.22 3.88 17.13
C ARG A 247 -2.82 5.22 16.52
N ALA A 248 -3.23 5.52 15.28
CA ALA A 248 -2.87 6.78 14.60
C ALA A 248 -3.30 8.04 15.39
N ASN A 249 -4.42 7.98 16.12
CA ASN A 249 -4.87 9.07 17.00
C ASN A 249 -3.94 9.29 18.20
N VAL A 250 -3.44 8.20 18.82
CA VAL A 250 -2.47 8.27 19.91
C VAL A 250 -1.19 8.94 19.40
N LEU A 251 -0.67 8.47 18.25
CA LEU A 251 0.50 9.08 17.62
C LEU A 251 0.28 10.56 17.30
N GLN A 252 -0.87 10.95 16.73
CA GLN A 252 -1.20 12.35 16.47
C GLN A 252 -1.16 13.21 17.74
N ASN A 253 -1.70 12.71 18.86
CA ASN A 253 -1.67 13.42 20.14
C ASN A 253 -0.23 13.60 20.63
N LEU A 254 0.58 12.54 20.62
CA LEU A 254 1.99 12.60 21.04
C LEU A 254 2.80 13.59 20.18
N LEU A 255 2.59 13.57 18.87
CA LEU A 255 3.23 14.51 17.94
C LEU A 255 2.75 15.94 18.17
N ALA A 256 1.45 16.14 18.46
CA ALA A 256 0.90 17.46 18.74
C ALA A 256 1.51 18.06 20.00
N GLU A 257 1.62 17.27 21.08
CA GLU A 257 2.19 17.72 22.34
C GLU A 257 3.63 18.26 22.18
N ARG A 258 4.43 17.64 21.30
CA ARG A 258 5.82 18.06 21.06
C ARG A 258 5.95 19.17 20.03
N TYR A 259 5.32 19.03 18.87
CA TYR A 259 5.62 19.85 17.68
C TYR A 259 4.56 20.90 17.37
N CYS A 260 3.31 20.71 17.80
CA CYS A 260 2.24 21.68 17.57
C CYS A 260 1.20 21.66 18.71
N PRO A 261 1.56 22.15 19.93
CA PRO A 261 0.71 22.03 21.12
C PRO A 261 -0.67 22.70 21.00
N LYS A 262 -0.85 23.60 20.02
CA LYS A 262 -2.14 24.21 19.71
C LYS A 262 -3.15 23.22 19.10
N MET A 263 -2.69 22.06 18.64
CA MET A 263 -3.51 21.02 18.02
C MET A 263 -3.89 19.88 18.98
N THR A 264 -3.37 19.86 20.20
CA THR A 264 -3.76 18.88 21.22
C THR A 264 -5.29 18.96 21.40
N ASN A 265 -5.99 17.82 21.34
CA ASN A 265 -7.47 17.67 21.33
C ASN A 265 -8.19 17.80 19.98
N HIS A 266 -7.50 18.03 18.86
CA HIS A 266 -8.14 18.04 17.55
C HIS A 266 -8.10 16.64 16.93
N SER A 267 -9.12 15.80 17.20
CA SER A 267 -9.21 14.51 16.52
C SER A 267 -9.76 14.71 15.10
N HIS A 268 -8.94 14.39 14.10
CA HIS A 268 -9.39 14.33 12.71
C HIS A 268 -10.04 12.96 12.46
N HIS A 269 -11.23 12.74 13.04
CA HIS A 269 -12.06 11.59 12.67
C HIS A 269 -12.82 11.88 11.38
N ILE A 270 -12.33 11.33 10.28
CA ILE A 270 -13.07 11.31 9.01
C ILE A 270 -14.00 10.10 9.03
N GLY A 271 -15.04 10.16 9.85
CA GLY A 271 -16.17 9.24 9.77
C GLY A 271 -17.19 9.80 8.80
N LYS A 272 -17.10 9.48 7.50
CA LYS A 272 -18.25 9.71 6.61
C LYS A 272 -19.23 8.56 6.81
N GLY A 273 -20.52 8.90 6.94
CA GLY A 273 -21.60 7.91 6.87
C GLY A 273 -21.45 7.11 5.57
N ALA A 274 -21.20 5.82 5.69
CA ALA A 274 -21.04 4.97 4.52
C ALA A 274 -22.43 4.69 3.93
N GLU A 275 -22.61 4.96 2.64
CA GLU A 275 -23.75 4.42 1.89
C GLU A 275 -23.78 2.90 2.04
N LYS A 276 -24.98 2.33 2.15
CA LYS A 276 -25.14 0.90 2.32
C LYS A 276 -25.01 0.23 0.95
N VAL A 277 -23.82 -0.33 0.70
CA VAL A 277 -23.54 -1.15 -0.48
C VAL A 277 -23.95 -2.59 -0.21
N PHE A 278 -24.70 -3.17 -1.15
CA PHE A 278 -25.18 -4.55 -1.11
C PHE A 278 -24.66 -5.33 -2.32
N VAL A 279 -24.31 -6.59 -2.11
CA VAL A 279 -23.81 -7.50 -3.14
C VAL A 279 -24.89 -8.51 -3.46
N GLN A 280 -25.25 -8.60 -4.75
CA GLN A 280 -26.14 -9.63 -5.26
C GLN A 280 -25.31 -10.86 -5.66
N LEU A 281 -25.49 -11.95 -4.92
CA LEU A 281 -24.79 -13.22 -5.14
C LEU A 281 -25.23 -13.87 -6.46
N GLN A 282 -24.31 -14.53 -7.16
CA GLN A 282 -24.63 -15.22 -8.42
C GLN A 282 -25.58 -16.41 -8.21
N ASN A 283 -25.40 -17.14 -7.10
CA ASN A 283 -26.17 -18.32 -6.78
C ASN A 283 -27.46 -17.94 -6.04
N GLY A 284 -28.56 -17.80 -6.78
CA GLY A 284 -29.89 -17.57 -6.20
C GLY A 284 -30.29 -16.11 -5.99
N GLY A 285 -29.44 -15.15 -6.37
CA GLY A 285 -29.78 -13.73 -6.34
C GLY A 285 -29.92 -13.13 -4.92
N THR A 286 -29.51 -13.87 -3.90
CA THR A 286 -29.51 -13.41 -2.50
C THR A 286 -28.68 -12.14 -2.36
N GLU A 287 -29.18 -11.21 -1.55
CA GLU A 287 -28.53 -9.96 -1.24
C GLU A 287 -27.83 -10.04 0.12
N VAL A 288 -26.56 -9.64 0.16
CA VAL A 288 -25.78 -9.51 1.40
C VAL A 288 -25.15 -8.13 1.48
N SER A 289 -24.81 -7.66 2.68
CA SER A 289 -24.07 -6.39 2.79
C SER A 289 -22.64 -6.55 2.24
N LEU A 290 -22.05 -5.47 1.71
CA LEU A 290 -20.67 -5.50 1.24
C LEU A 290 -19.68 -5.90 2.35
N SER A 291 -19.88 -5.40 3.57
CA SER A 291 -19.04 -5.76 4.72
C SER A 291 -19.09 -7.25 5.02
N GLU A 292 -20.29 -7.83 5.05
CA GLU A 292 -20.49 -9.28 5.25
C GLU A 292 -19.87 -10.10 4.12
N TRP A 293 -20.05 -9.67 2.87
CA TRP A 293 -19.44 -10.33 1.72
C TRP A 293 -17.90 -10.32 1.81
N LEU A 294 -17.30 -9.16 2.14
CA LEU A 294 -15.86 -9.01 2.30
C LEU A 294 -15.34 -9.85 3.46
N GLU A 295 -16.03 -9.88 4.60
CA GLU A 295 -15.66 -10.73 5.73
C GLU A 295 -15.56 -12.20 5.32
N LYS A 296 -16.58 -12.71 4.61
CA LYS A 296 -16.62 -14.12 4.16
C LYS A 296 -15.66 -14.45 3.02
N LYS A 297 -15.26 -13.47 2.21
CA LYS A 297 -14.47 -13.69 0.99
C LYS A 297 -13.04 -13.17 1.06
N SER A 298 -12.69 -12.40 2.08
CA SER A 298 -11.40 -11.71 2.23
C SER A 298 -10.18 -12.62 1.98
N SER A 299 -10.12 -13.77 2.65
CA SER A 299 -9.04 -14.75 2.48
C SER A 299 -8.94 -15.30 1.04
N TYR A 300 -10.08 -15.53 0.38
CA TYR A 300 -10.11 -15.96 -1.01
C TYR A 300 -9.69 -14.85 -1.97
N LEU A 301 -10.04 -13.60 -1.66
CA LEU A 301 -9.71 -12.44 -2.49
C LEU A 301 -8.21 -12.17 -2.48
N GLU A 302 -7.56 -12.33 -1.33
CA GLU A 302 -6.11 -12.17 -1.20
C GLU A 302 -5.36 -13.07 -2.19
N TRP A 303 -5.72 -14.35 -2.25
CA TRP A 303 -5.16 -15.31 -3.19
C TRP A 303 -5.61 -15.06 -4.64
N THR A 304 -6.91 -14.87 -4.88
CA THR A 304 -7.47 -14.77 -6.24
C THR A 304 -7.02 -13.49 -6.96
N LEU A 305 -6.71 -12.43 -6.21
CA LEU A 305 -6.25 -11.17 -6.73
C LEU A 305 -4.72 -11.06 -6.74
N GLY A 306 -4.00 -12.08 -6.25
CA GLY A 306 -2.55 -12.09 -6.20
C GLY A 306 -1.98 -10.97 -5.34
N LEU A 307 -2.64 -10.62 -4.23
CA LEU A 307 -2.20 -9.49 -3.39
C LEU A 307 -0.80 -9.72 -2.80
N ASN A 308 -0.40 -10.99 -2.67
CA ASN A 308 0.91 -11.39 -2.16
C ASN A 308 1.90 -11.82 -3.25
N ASP A 309 1.51 -11.79 -4.54
CA ASP A 309 2.35 -12.35 -5.62
C ASP A 309 3.68 -11.60 -5.78
N LYS A 310 3.73 -10.34 -5.33
CA LYS A 310 4.92 -9.49 -5.34
C LYS A 310 5.63 -9.41 -3.98
N ALA A 311 5.16 -10.13 -2.97
CA ALA A 311 5.78 -10.15 -1.66
C ALA A 311 7.18 -10.78 -1.74
N SER A 312 8.23 -10.01 -1.48
CA SER A 312 9.60 -10.55 -1.48
C SER A 312 10.05 -11.04 -0.09
N CYS A 313 9.59 -10.40 0.99
CA CYS A 313 9.98 -10.72 2.38
C CYS A 313 8.75 -10.94 3.28
N LEU A 314 7.83 -11.79 2.82
CA LEU A 314 6.55 -12.04 3.50
C LEU A 314 6.72 -12.58 4.93
N VAL A 315 7.74 -13.43 5.16
CA VAL A 315 8.00 -13.99 6.50
C VAL A 315 8.36 -12.87 7.48
N GLN A 316 9.28 -11.97 7.10
CA GLN A 316 9.68 -10.83 7.91
C GLN A 316 8.51 -9.88 8.17
N THR A 317 7.66 -9.65 7.17
CA THR A 317 6.43 -8.86 7.34
C THR A 317 5.47 -9.48 8.33
N ARG A 318 5.21 -10.79 8.23
CA ARG A 318 4.35 -11.50 9.19
C ARG A 318 4.93 -11.51 10.60
N THR A 319 6.23 -11.72 10.74
CA THR A 319 6.90 -11.63 12.06
C THR A 319 6.75 -10.23 12.65
N MET A 320 6.91 -9.18 11.85
CA MET A 320 6.68 -7.80 12.29
C MET A 320 5.21 -7.59 12.71
N GLU A 321 4.25 -8.09 11.93
CA GLU A 321 2.82 -8.04 12.22
C GLU A 321 2.46 -8.76 13.53
N ASP A 322 2.99 -9.96 13.75
CA ASP A 322 2.79 -10.74 14.97
C ASP A 322 3.33 -9.97 16.18
N ASN A 323 4.55 -9.44 16.11
CA ASN A 323 5.11 -8.60 17.17
C ASN A 323 4.25 -7.36 17.42
N LEU A 324 3.86 -6.64 16.37
CA LEU A 324 3.03 -5.43 16.49
C LEU A 324 1.68 -5.72 17.14
N SER A 325 1.06 -6.86 16.82
CA SER A 325 -0.26 -7.25 17.35
C SER A 325 -0.21 -7.75 18.80
N THR A 326 0.92 -8.29 19.23
CA THR A 326 1.11 -8.85 20.58
C THR A 326 1.59 -7.81 21.59
N CYS A 327 2.21 -6.71 21.15
CA CYS A 327 2.57 -5.61 22.03
C CYS A 327 1.32 -4.83 22.49
N ASP A 328 1.15 -4.63 23.80
CA ASP A 328 -0.01 -3.94 24.39
C ASP A 328 -0.25 -2.52 23.82
N GLY A 329 0.84 -1.80 23.54
CA GLY A 329 0.80 -0.47 22.91
C GLY A 329 0.54 -0.50 21.40
N SER A 330 0.75 -1.65 20.75
CA SER A 330 0.77 -1.79 19.29
C SER A 330 1.80 -0.87 18.62
N PHE A 331 2.97 -0.77 19.27
CA PHE A 331 4.15 -0.02 18.83
C PHE A 331 5.37 -0.93 18.96
N ILE A 332 6.21 -0.98 17.92
CA ILE A 332 7.48 -1.71 17.96
C ILE A 332 8.61 -0.86 17.37
N HIS A 333 9.81 -1.03 17.90
CA HIS A 333 11.05 -0.48 17.35
C HIS A 333 11.78 -1.56 16.54
N ALA A 334 12.20 -1.22 15.33
CA ALA A 334 13.14 -2.04 14.57
C ALA A 334 14.58 -1.77 15.02
N GLN A 335 15.22 -2.73 15.68
CA GLN A 335 16.61 -2.63 16.11
C GLN A 335 17.50 -3.57 15.30
N ALA A 336 18.55 -3.03 14.69
CA ALA A 336 19.58 -3.85 14.06
C ALA A 336 20.44 -4.51 15.16
N VAL A 337 20.43 -5.84 15.22
CA VAL A 337 21.28 -6.60 16.14
C VAL A 337 22.46 -7.17 15.37
N LEU A 338 23.66 -6.74 15.75
CA LEU A 338 24.92 -7.26 15.21
C LEU A 338 25.28 -8.54 15.96
N ASN A 339 25.29 -9.66 15.24
CA ASN A 339 25.86 -10.91 15.75
C ASN A 339 27.39 -10.82 15.63
N TYR A 340 28.08 -10.65 16.76
CA TYR A 340 29.54 -10.66 16.86
C TYR A 340 30.09 -12.05 17.13
#